data_AF-A0A6B4PZ00-F1
#
_entry.id   AF-A0A6B4PZ00-F1
#
_cell.length_a   1.000
_cell.length_b   1.000
_cell.length_c   1.000
_cell.angle_alpha   90.00
_cell.angle_beta   90.00
_cell.angle_gamma   90.00
#
_symmetry.space_group_name_H-M   'P 1'
#
loop_
_entity.id
_entity.type
_entity.pdbx_description
1 polymer ?
#
loop_
_entity_poly.entity_id
_entity_poly.type
_entity_poly.pdbx_seq_one_letter_code
_entity_poly.pdbx_strand_id
1 'polypeptide(L)'
;MKYKSLTIIKVIFFIIAIFLLLQCFKPTWTPKIKVKNSISELHKVYINGTELEIMIRGYNKEKSILIGHSYGTYIATMASNQQPELYQAYIGIGQVSDMVQSELY
;
A
#
# COMPACT_ATOMS: atom_id res chain seq x y z
N MET A 1 -9.58 4.80 50.42
CA MET A 1 -9.63 5.66 49.20
C MET A 1 -8.68 5.23 48.08
N LYS A 2 -7.42 4.82 48.35
CA LYS A 2 -6.44 4.40 47.32
C LYS A 2 -6.91 3.26 46.39
N TYR A 3 -7.54 2.20 46.93
CA TYR A 3 -7.99 1.05 46.14
C TYR A 3 -9.09 1.39 45.11
N LYS A 4 -10.00 2.33 45.43
CA LYS A 4 -11.04 2.77 44.48
C LYS A 4 -10.43 3.58 43.33
N SER A 5 -9.42 4.41 43.60
CA SER A 5 -8.70 5.19 42.58
C SER A 5 -7.93 4.28 41.61
N LEU A 6 -7.27 3.22 42.11
CA LEU A 6 -6.60 2.21 41.27
C LEU A 6 -7.58 1.47 40.34
N THR A 7 -8.77 1.13 40.82
CA THR A 7 -9.81 0.49 39.97
C THR A 7 -10.29 1.45 38.87
N ILE A 8 -10.49 2.73 39.18
CA ILE A 8 -10.90 3.74 38.20
C ILE A 8 -9.84 3.90 37.10
N ILE A 9 -8.56 3.99 37.47
CA ILE A 9 -7.45 4.11 36.50
C ILE A 9 -7.40 2.89 35.56
N LYS A 10 -7.57 1.68 36.09
CA LYS A 10 -7.62 0.45 35.26
C LYS A 10 -8.78 0.44 34.28
N VAL A 11 -9.96 0.91 34.71
CA VAL A 11 -11.14 1.02 33.84
C VAL A 11 -10.91 2.05 32.73
N ILE A 12 -10.34 3.20 33.05
CA ILE A 12 -9.99 4.23 32.04
C ILE A 12 -8.99 3.67 31.02
N PHE A 13 -7.95 2.99 31.49
CA PHE A 13 -6.96 2.38 30.59
C PHE A 13 -7.60 1.32 29.67
N PHE A 14 -8.50 0.48 30.22
CA PHE A 14 -9.22 -0.52 29.45
C PHE A 14 -10.13 0.11 28.38
N ILE A 15 -10.83 1.20 28.71
CA ILE A 15 -11.66 1.96 27.76
C ILE A 15 -10.80 2.56 26.65
N ILE A 16 -9.64 3.14 26.98
CA ILE A 16 -8.70 3.69 25.99
C ILE A 16 -8.16 2.59 25.08
N ALA A 17 -7.78 1.43 25.64
CA ALA A 17 -7.31 0.29 24.86
C ALA A 17 -8.40 -0.23 23.90
N ILE A 18 -9.65 -0.33 24.35
CA ILE A 18 -10.79 -0.69 23.49
C ILE A 18 -11.00 0.37 22.40
N PHE A 19 -10.95 1.65 22.73
CA PHE A 19 -11.09 2.72 21.75
C PHE A 19 -10.01 2.67 20.67
N LEU A 20 -8.75 2.42 21.04
CA LEU A 20 -7.64 2.24 20.10
C LEU A 20 -7.82 0.98 19.23
N LEU A 21 -8.23 -0.14 19.83
CA LEU A 21 -8.53 -1.37 19.09
C LEU A 21 -9.67 -1.17 18.09
N LEU A 22 -10.71 -0.39 18.43
CA LEU A 22 -11.80 -0.05 17.53
C LEU A 22 -11.34 0.76 16.30
N GLN A 23 -10.27 1.56 16.41
CA GLN A 23 -9.72 2.28 15.25
C GLN A 23 -9.06 1.34 14.23
N CYS A 24 -8.54 0.18 14.66
CA CYS A 24 -8.00 -0.83 13.73
C CYS A 24 -9.10 -1.47 12.85
N PHE A 25 -10.37 -1.38 13.26
CA PHE A 25 -11.52 -1.82 12.48
C PHE A 25 -12.07 -0.73 11.54
N LYS A 26 -11.40 0.41 11.41
CA LYS A 26 -11.52 1.29 10.23
C LYS A 26 -10.40 0.92 9.25
N PRO A 27 -10.55 -0.19 8.51
CA PRO A 27 -9.53 -0.61 7.58
C PRO A 27 -9.24 0.53 6.61
N THR A 28 -7.97 0.79 6.35
CA THR A 28 -7.49 1.63 5.26
C THR A 28 -7.72 0.90 3.92
N TRP A 29 -8.94 0.37 3.71
CA TRP A 29 -9.35 -0.19 2.43
C TRP A 29 -9.41 0.95 1.45
N THR A 30 -8.48 0.91 0.53
CA THR A 30 -8.47 1.76 -0.64
C THR A 30 -9.77 1.56 -1.42
N PRO A 31 -10.69 2.55 -1.46
CA PRO A 31 -12.01 2.36 -2.05
C PRO A 31 -11.93 2.17 -3.57
N LYS A 32 -12.91 1.48 -4.16
CA LYS A 32 -13.01 1.39 -5.63
C LYS A 32 -13.28 2.77 -6.23
N ILE A 33 -12.65 3.05 -7.37
CA ILE A 33 -12.96 4.22 -8.19
C ILE A 33 -14.30 3.95 -8.88
N LYS A 34 -15.29 4.84 -8.71
CA LYS A 34 -16.68 4.63 -9.19
C LYS A 34 -16.96 5.21 -10.58
N VAL A 35 -15.93 5.39 -11.41
CA VAL A 35 -16.08 5.98 -12.74
C VAL A 35 -16.25 4.87 -13.78
N LYS A 36 -17.14 5.06 -14.76
CA LYS A 36 -17.47 4.02 -15.75
C LYS A 36 -16.25 3.41 -16.46
N ASN A 37 -15.21 4.21 -16.67
CA ASN A 37 -13.99 3.79 -17.36
C ASN A 37 -12.78 3.63 -16.43
N SER A 38 -12.96 3.64 -15.10
CA SER A 38 -11.83 3.47 -14.17
C SER A 38 -11.37 2.02 -14.04
N ILE A 39 -10.11 1.85 -13.65
CA ILE A 39 -9.49 0.58 -13.25
C ILE A 39 -9.16 0.63 -11.76
N SER A 40 -9.34 -0.49 -11.06
CA SER A 40 -8.99 -0.66 -9.64
C SER A 40 -8.94 -2.15 -9.30
N GLU A 41 -7.88 -2.82 -9.73
CA GLU A 41 -7.72 -4.27 -9.65
C GLU A 41 -6.36 -4.69 -9.08
N LEU A 42 -6.29 -5.91 -8.54
CA LEU A 42 -5.03 -6.57 -8.21
C LEU A 42 -4.59 -7.37 -9.42
N HIS A 43 -3.34 -7.16 -9.84
CA HIS A 43 -2.74 -7.79 -11.00
C HIS A 43 -1.50 -8.58 -10.56
N LYS A 44 -1.36 -9.81 -11.06
CA LYS A 44 -0.25 -10.69 -10.70
C LYS A 44 0.94 -10.47 -11.61
N VAL A 45 2.12 -10.33 -11.03
CA VAL A 45 3.40 -10.22 -11.73
C VAL A 45 4.38 -11.22 -11.14
N TYR A 46 5.25 -11.78 -11.98
CA TYR A 46 6.25 -12.77 -11.54
C TYR A 46 7.63 -12.15 -11.58
N ILE A 47 8.23 -11.93 -10.42
CA ILE A 47 9.43 -11.12 -10.25
C ILE A 47 10.46 -11.96 -9.47
N ASN A 48 11.63 -12.20 -10.06
CA ASN A 48 12.72 -12.97 -9.48
C ASN A 48 12.28 -14.32 -8.87
N GLY A 49 11.40 -15.05 -9.55
CA GLY A 49 10.91 -16.35 -9.06
C GLY A 49 9.79 -16.27 -8.02
N THR A 50 9.29 -15.07 -7.70
CA THR A 50 8.20 -14.85 -6.74
C THR A 50 6.98 -14.25 -7.45
N GLU A 51 5.79 -14.82 -7.21
CA GLU A 51 4.52 -14.22 -7.63
C GLU A 51 4.15 -13.09 -6.66
N LEU A 52 3.95 -11.88 -7.19
CA LEU A 52 3.56 -10.70 -6.44
C LEU A 52 2.25 -10.15 -7.00
N GLU A 53 1.41 -9.56 -6.14
CA GLU A 53 0.22 -8.82 -6.56
C GLU A 53 0.47 -7.31 -6.44
N ILE A 54 0.25 -6.61 -7.56
CA ILE A 54 0.32 -5.14 -7.64
C ILE A 54 -1.09 -4.58 -7.83
N MET A 55 -1.36 -3.41 -7.25
CA MET A 55 -2.66 -2.75 -7.39
C MET A 55 -2.63 -1.75 -8.55
N ILE A 56 -3.37 -2.01 -9.63
CA ILE A 56 -3.52 -1.10 -10.76
C ILE A 56 -4.77 -0.25 -10.53
N ARG A 57 -4.62 1.08 -10.52
CA ARG A 57 -5.73 2.02 -10.30
C ARG A 57 -5.62 3.24 -11.21
N GLY A 58 -6.76 3.71 -11.70
CA GLY A 58 -6.82 4.92 -12.52
C GLY A 58 -8.25 5.30 -12.87
N TYR A 59 -8.49 6.57 -13.18
CA TYR A 59 -9.82 7.06 -13.59
C TYR A 59 -10.19 6.70 -15.04
N ASN A 60 -9.21 6.22 -15.82
CA ASN A 60 -9.37 5.73 -17.17
C ASN A 60 -8.49 4.48 -17.36
N LYS A 61 -9.07 3.39 -17.87
CA LYS A 61 -8.43 2.08 -18.09
C LYS A 61 -7.64 1.99 -19.40
N GLU A 62 -7.87 2.88 -20.36
CA GLU A 62 -7.26 2.75 -21.70
C GLU A 62 -5.75 2.89 -21.64
N LYS A 63 -5.24 3.63 -20.65
CA LYS A 63 -3.82 3.87 -20.41
C LYS A 63 -3.58 4.29 -18.95
N SER A 64 -3.23 3.33 -18.10
CA SER A 64 -3.02 3.59 -16.66
C SER A 64 -1.66 4.25 -16.39
N ILE A 65 -1.53 5.00 -15.28
CA ILE A 65 -0.23 5.51 -14.81
C ILE A 65 0.22 4.59 -13.67
N LEU A 66 1.38 3.97 -13.81
CA LEU A 66 1.97 3.15 -12.77
C LEU A 66 2.78 4.02 -11.81
N ILE A 67 2.46 3.98 -10.52
CA ILE A 67 3.19 4.74 -9.50
C ILE A 67 3.85 3.78 -8.54
N GLY A 68 5.18 3.83 -8.46
CA GLY A 68 5.97 3.12 -7.46
C GLY A 68 6.42 4.08 -6.36
N HIS A 69 6.40 3.62 -5.10
CA HIS A 69 6.93 4.38 -3.97
C HIS A 69 7.87 3.49 -3.15
N SER A 70 9.05 4.00 -2.79
CA SER A 70 10.06 3.26 -2.02
C SER A 70 10.36 1.91 -2.68
N TYR A 71 10.42 0.80 -1.93
CA TYR A 71 10.62 -0.55 -2.48
C TYR A 71 9.61 -0.94 -3.58
N GLY A 72 8.40 -0.35 -3.55
CA GLY A 72 7.40 -0.55 -4.60
C GLY A 72 7.85 -0.06 -5.97
N THR A 73 8.84 0.83 -6.06
CA THR A 73 9.43 1.27 -7.34
C THR A 73 10.17 0.16 -8.06
N TYR A 74 10.90 -0.71 -7.34
CA TYR A 74 11.59 -1.86 -7.91
C TYR A 74 10.59 -2.82 -8.59
N ILE A 75 9.50 -3.13 -7.87
CA ILE A 75 8.41 -3.96 -8.37
C ILE A 75 7.75 -3.30 -9.58
N ALA A 76 7.42 -2.01 -9.49
CA ALA A 76 6.74 -1.28 -10.55
C ALA A 76 7.62 -1.12 -11.81
N THR A 77 8.94 -0.94 -11.68
CA THR A 77 9.85 -0.92 -12.82
C THR A 77 9.84 -2.26 -13.56
N MET A 78 9.92 -3.38 -12.84
CA MET A 78 9.84 -4.70 -13.48
C MET A 78 8.47 -4.97 -14.10
N ALA A 79 7.38 -4.62 -13.42
CA ALA A 79 6.04 -4.73 -13.97
C ALA A 79 5.86 -3.91 -15.25
N SER A 80 6.41 -2.69 -15.29
CA SER A 80 6.38 -1.82 -16.47
C SER A 80 7.16 -2.40 -17.66
N ASN A 81 8.26 -3.10 -17.39
CA ASN A 81 9.07 -3.75 -18.42
C ASN A 81 8.41 -5.04 -18.94
N GLN A 82 7.70 -5.77 -18.08
CA GLN A 82 7.01 -7.00 -18.47
C GLN A 82 5.76 -6.76 -19.32
N GLN A 83 5.02 -5.67 -19.05
CA GLN A 83 3.75 -5.37 -19.73
C GLN A 83 3.64 -3.87 -20.07
N PRO A 84 4.54 -3.33 -20.92
CA PRO A 84 4.62 -1.90 -21.20
C PRO A 84 3.33 -1.35 -21.84
N GLU A 85 2.54 -2.18 -22.51
CA GLU A 85 1.27 -1.80 -23.14
C GLU A 85 0.16 -1.42 -22.15
N LEU A 86 0.27 -1.83 -20.88
CA LEU A 86 -0.73 -1.52 -19.84
C LEU A 86 -0.57 -0.10 -19.26
N TYR A 87 0.60 0.51 -19.44
CA TYR A 87 1.01 1.72 -18.75
C TYR A 87 1.38 2.82 -19.74
N GLN A 88 0.77 4.00 -19.60
CA GLN A 88 1.16 5.19 -20.38
C GLN A 88 2.34 5.94 -19.78
N ALA A 89 2.50 5.85 -18.47
CA ALA A 89 3.61 6.48 -17.77
C ALA A 89 3.93 5.70 -16.50
N TYR A 90 5.19 5.80 -16.09
CA TYR A 90 5.69 5.35 -14.80
C TYR A 90 6.14 6.55 -13.97
N ILE A 91 5.77 6.58 -12.69
CA ILE A 91 6.22 7.58 -11.71
C ILE A 91 6.87 6.84 -10.54
N GLY A 92 8.19 7.01 -10.38
CA GLY A 92 8.92 6.52 -9.22
C GLY A 92 9.07 7.61 -8.15
N ILE A 93 8.76 7.29 -6.90
CA ILE A 93 8.92 8.20 -5.74
C ILE A 93 9.84 7.52 -4.72
N GLY A 94 10.98 8.14 -4.40
CA GLY A 94 11.98 7.54 -3.51
C GLY A 94 12.49 6.20 -4.06
N GLN A 95 12.92 6.22 -5.33
CA GLN A 95 13.17 5.01 -6.11
C GLN A 95 14.30 4.15 -5.55
N VAL A 96 14.04 2.85 -5.53
CA VAL A 96 14.99 1.78 -5.25
C VAL A 96 15.46 1.22 -6.58
N SER A 97 16.76 1.33 -6.84
CA SER A 97 17.43 0.75 -8.01
C SER A 97 18.27 -0.45 -7.58
N ASP A 98 19.56 -0.25 -7.34
CA ASP A 98 20.45 -1.27 -6.80
C ASP A 98 20.66 -1.01 -5.30
N MET A 99 20.00 -1.82 -4.46
CA MET A 99 20.15 -1.71 -3.01
C MET A 99 21.55 -2.10 -2.55
N VAL A 100 22.19 -3.07 -3.19
CA VAL A 100 23.54 -3.50 -2.78
C VAL A 100 24.52 -2.37 -3.06
N GLN A 101 24.46 -1.77 -4.25
CA GLN A 101 25.28 -0.62 -4.57
C GLN A 101 24.96 0.58 -3.67
N SER A 102 23.69 0.84 -3.36
CA SER A 102 23.29 2.00 -2.54
C SER A 102 23.68 1.89 -1.06
N GLU A 103 23.86 0.67 -0.54
CA GLU A 103 24.29 0.44 0.84
C GLU A 103 25.83 0.37 0.97
N LEU A 104 26.55 0.17 -0.13
CA LEU A 104 28.01 0.06 -0.15
C LEU A 104 28.73 1.40 -0.35
N TYR A 105 28.01 2.46 -0.73
CA TYR A 105 28.54 3.81 -1.00
C TYR A 105 27.68 4.87 -0.32
#